data_AF-A0A6P1HG24-F1
#
_entry.id   AF-A0A6P1HG24-F1
#
_cell.length_a   1.000
_cell.length_b   1.000
_cell.length_c   1.000
_cell.angle_alpha   90.00
_cell.angle_beta   90.00
_cell.angle_gamma   90.00
#
_symmetry.space_group_name_H-M   'P 1'
#
loop_
_entity.id
_entity.type
_entity.pdbx_description
1 polymer ?
#
loop_
_entity_poly.entity_id
_entity_poly.type
_entity_poly.pdbx_seq_one_letter_code
_entity_poly.pdbx_strand_id
1 'polypeptide(L)'
;MKKSIAYILIALVVISAGTVLYNIFLNSPGQKVKWEKVELEKKALPSKDVDVSGIVTLWSDSDNEKLYLYDQGTDKVFGVFFIHGKEYPLGQVSMKLGHLHNDIKHETLFGDGSYRVDGVMGIDYPIITYYKIENKQPYEILSIEAKVQELDVNGDGQKELISARGTPTETKIYSYKNKTLKVAQLNEQLDAISVTFENPYRFLVYSEEQGQAIYELRDDHLVKVKEETE
;
A
#
# COMPACT_ATOMS: atom_id res chain seq x y z
N MET A 1 -58.15 -15.80 -19.33
CA MET A 1 -56.98 -15.65 -20.22
C MET A 1 -56.37 -14.25 -20.27
N LYS A 2 -57.13 -13.16 -20.47
CA LYS A 2 -56.55 -11.80 -20.60
C LYS A 2 -55.78 -11.29 -19.37
N LYS A 3 -56.21 -11.63 -18.14
CA LYS A 3 -55.53 -11.19 -16.90
C LYS A 3 -54.14 -11.82 -16.72
N SER A 4 -53.97 -13.10 -17.07
CA SER A 4 -52.69 -13.82 -16.90
C SER A 4 -51.58 -13.30 -17.83
N ILE A 5 -51.93 -12.82 -19.03
CA ILE A 5 -50.98 -12.23 -19.98
C ILE A 5 -50.47 -10.87 -19.47
N ALA A 6 -51.33 -10.09 -18.82
CA ALA A 6 -50.95 -8.80 -18.24
C ALA A 6 -49.94 -8.95 -17.08
N TYR A 7 -50.10 -9.96 -16.21
CA TYR A 7 -49.14 -10.23 -15.13
C TYR A 7 -47.77 -10.67 -15.64
N ILE A 8 -47.71 -11.47 -16.71
CA ILE A 8 -46.44 -11.90 -17.32
C ILE A 8 -45.70 -10.71 -17.96
N LEU A 9 -46.43 -9.81 -18.62
CA LEU A 9 -45.84 -8.59 -19.20
C LEU A 9 -45.29 -7.63 -18.13
N ILE A 10 -46.02 -7.44 -17.02
CA ILE A 10 -45.53 -6.61 -15.91
C ILE A 10 -44.27 -7.21 -15.27
N ALA A 11 -44.25 -8.54 -15.05
CA ALA A 11 -43.07 -9.22 -14.51
C ALA A 11 -41.84 -9.08 -15.43
N LEU A 12 -42.01 -9.21 -16.75
CA LEU A 12 -40.93 -9.02 -17.72
C LEU A 12 -40.41 -7.58 -17.76
N VAL A 13 -41.31 -6.59 -17.67
CA VAL A 13 -40.92 -5.17 -17.61
C VAL A 13 -40.14 -4.88 -16.34
N VAL A 14 -40.57 -5.40 -15.18
CA VAL A 14 -39.86 -5.23 -13.90
C VAL A 14 -38.48 -5.90 -13.92
N ILE A 15 -38.36 -7.11 -14.51
CA ILE A 15 -37.07 -7.80 -14.66
C ILE A 15 -36.14 -6.99 -15.59
N SER A 16 -36.66 -6.51 -16.73
CA SER A 16 -35.88 -5.72 -17.70
C SER A 16 -35.41 -4.38 -17.12
N ALA A 17 -36.28 -3.67 -16.39
CA ALA A 17 -35.94 -2.43 -15.70
C ALA A 17 -34.93 -2.66 -14.57
N GLY A 18 -35.07 -3.77 -13.84
CA GLY A 18 -34.09 -4.21 -12.83
C GLY A 18 -32.72 -4.49 -13.44
N THR A 19 -32.64 -5.22 -14.56
CA THR A 19 -31.37 -5.47 -15.26
C THR A 19 -30.76 -4.22 -15.87
N VAL A 20 -31.58 -3.27 -16.36
CA VAL A 20 -31.09 -2.00 -16.91
C VAL A 20 -30.57 -1.10 -15.79
N LEU A 21 -31.29 -0.98 -14.67
CA LEU A 21 -30.81 -0.24 -13.50
C LEU A 21 -29.57 -0.88 -12.87
N TYR A 22 -29.51 -2.21 -12.83
CA TYR A 22 -28.32 -2.95 -12.38
C TYR A 22 -27.13 -2.71 -13.32
N ASN A 23 -27.34 -2.73 -14.64
CA ASN A 23 -26.29 -2.40 -15.61
C ASN A 23 -25.89 -0.93 -15.58
N ILE A 24 -26.79 0.02 -15.33
CA ILE A 24 -26.47 1.45 -15.19
C ILE A 24 -25.69 1.68 -13.89
N PHE A 25 -26.06 1.02 -12.80
CA PHE A 25 -25.33 1.09 -11.52
C PHE A 25 -23.93 0.44 -11.62
N LEU A 26 -23.78 -0.64 -12.39
CA LEU A 26 -22.46 -1.20 -12.74
C LEU A 26 -21.67 -0.31 -13.72
N ASN A 27 -22.35 0.52 -14.51
CA ASN A 27 -21.76 1.38 -15.55
C ASN A 27 -21.66 2.86 -15.16
N SER A 28 -21.70 3.24 -13.88
CA SER A 28 -21.15 4.54 -13.49
C SER A 28 -19.71 4.57 -14.02
N PRO A 29 -19.37 5.43 -15.00
CA PRO A 29 -18.08 5.37 -15.65
C PRO A 29 -17.06 5.76 -14.59
N GLY A 30 -16.38 4.77 -14.02
CA GLY A 30 -15.34 5.00 -13.04
C GLY A 30 -14.27 5.89 -13.67
N GLN A 31 -13.70 6.79 -12.87
CA GLN A 31 -12.59 7.58 -13.33
C GLN A 31 -11.37 6.67 -13.46
N LYS A 32 -10.81 6.58 -14.67
CA LYS A 32 -9.58 5.82 -14.88
C LYS A 32 -8.44 6.41 -14.03
N VAL A 33 -7.76 5.55 -13.29
CA VAL A 33 -6.61 5.93 -12.46
C VAL A 33 -5.47 6.42 -13.35
N LYS A 34 -4.89 7.58 -13.00
CA LYS A 34 -3.71 8.12 -13.67
C LYS A 34 -2.46 7.56 -13.00
N TRP A 35 -1.90 6.51 -13.59
CA TRP A 35 -0.68 5.91 -13.09
C TRP A 35 0.57 6.60 -13.63
N GLU A 36 1.49 6.95 -12.75
CA GLU A 36 2.82 7.44 -13.10
C GLU A 36 3.85 6.33 -12.89
N LYS A 37 4.73 6.14 -13.87
CA LYS A 37 5.83 5.17 -13.75
C LYS A 37 6.87 5.73 -12.78
N VAL A 38 7.23 4.93 -11.79
CA VAL A 38 8.32 5.24 -10.86
C VAL A 38 9.48 4.30 -11.17
N GLU A 39 10.68 4.86 -11.35
CA GLU A 39 11.88 4.04 -11.42
C GLU A 39 12.24 3.58 -10.01
N LEU A 40 12.37 2.27 -9.82
CA LEU A 40 12.89 1.73 -8.58
C LEU A 40 14.39 2.06 -8.53
N GLU A 41 14.76 2.95 -7.62
CA GLU A 41 16.17 3.20 -7.32
C GLU A 41 16.75 1.97 -6.63
N LYS A 42 17.42 1.10 -7.40
CA LYS A 42 18.19 -0.02 -6.84
C LYS A 42 19.49 0.49 -6.24
N LYS A 43 19.42 0.92 -4.98
CA LYS A 43 20.58 1.41 -4.25
C LYS A 43 21.26 0.25 -3.54
N ALA A 44 22.41 -0.17 -4.06
CA ALA A 44 23.23 -1.20 -3.44
C ALA A 44 23.71 -0.73 -2.05
N LEU A 45 23.54 -1.58 -1.05
CA LEU A 45 24.07 -1.29 0.28
C LEU A 45 25.56 -1.64 0.33
N PRO A 46 26.42 -0.73 0.83
CA PRO A 46 27.83 -1.05 0.98
C PRO A 46 28.02 -2.08 2.09
N SER A 47 28.92 -3.04 1.87
CA SER A 47 29.34 -3.91 2.95
C SER A 47 30.29 -3.17 3.89
N LYS A 48 30.07 -3.31 5.19
CA LYS A 48 30.87 -2.68 6.23
C LYS A 48 30.66 -3.43 7.53
N ASP A 49 31.76 -3.68 8.25
CA ASP A 49 31.71 -4.26 9.60
C ASP A 49 31.03 -3.31 10.58
N VAL A 50 30.16 -3.87 11.42
CA VAL A 50 29.25 -3.20 12.33
C VAL A 50 29.24 -3.98 13.64
N ASP A 51 29.45 -3.27 14.75
CA ASP A 51 29.29 -3.86 16.07
C ASP A 51 27.80 -3.97 16.42
N VAL A 52 27.24 -5.16 16.27
CA VAL A 52 25.84 -5.44 16.56
C VAL A 52 25.69 -5.90 18.01
N SER A 53 25.03 -5.07 18.81
CA SER A 53 24.59 -5.40 20.17
C SER A 53 23.14 -4.96 20.37
N GLY A 54 22.47 -5.54 21.38
CA GLY A 54 21.10 -5.17 21.73
C GLY A 54 20.08 -5.46 20.61
N ILE A 55 20.08 -6.68 20.06
CA ILE A 55 19.12 -7.09 19.04
C ILE A 55 17.69 -6.95 19.60
N VAL A 56 16.86 -6.21 18.87
CA VAL A 56 15.44 -5.96 19.19
C VAL A 56 14.54 -6.87 18.35
N THR A 57 14.84 -6.98 17.06
CA THR A 57 14.08 -7.80 16.11
C THR A 57 15.04 -8.60 15.24
N LEU A 58 14.69 -9.85 14.95
CA LEU A 58 15.47 -10.76 14.12
C LEU A 58 14.56 -11.42 13.09
N TRP A 59 14.95 -11.32 11.83
CA TRP A 59 14.46 -12.19 10.77
C TRP A 59 15.60 -13.05 10.22
N SER A 60 15.34 -14.34 9.98
CA SER A 60 16.33 -15.29 9.47
C SER A 60 15.65 -16.34 8.60
N ASP A 61 16.19 -16.58 7.40
CA ASP A 61 15.82 -17.75 6.57
C ASP A 61 16.86 -18.86 6.68
N SER A 62 18.14 -18.50 6.81
CA SER A 62 19.23 -19.45 7.02
C SER A 62 20.35 -18.84 7.85
N ASP A 63 21.36 -19.64 8.19
CA ASP A 63 22.55 -19.12 8.87
C ASP A 63 23.32 -18.07 8.06
N ASN A 64 23.15 -18.08 6.74
CA ASN A 64 23.82 -17.18 5.81
C ASN A 64 22.98 -15.97 5.41
N GLU A 65 21.74 -15.83 5.88
CA GLU A 65 20.86 -14.73 5.52
C GLU A 65 19.98 -14.32 6.68
N LYS A 66 20.38 -13.21 7.33
CA LYS A 66 19.72 -12.66 8.51
C LYS A 66 19.56 -11.16 8.36
N LEU A 67 18.49 -10.62 8.95
CA LEU A 67 18.27 -9.20 9.10
C LEU A 67 18.00 -8.92 10.58
N TYR A 68 18.79 -8.03 11.16
CA TYR A 68 18.63 -7.60 12.54
C TYR A 68 18.18 -6.15 12.59
N LEU A 69 17.26 -5.86 13.49
CA LEU A 69 17.09 -4.53 14.06
C LEU A 69 17.74 -4.53 15.44
N TYR A 70 18.59 -3.56 15.70
CA TYR A 70 19.41 -3.54 16.89
C TYR A 70 19.54 -2.13 17.49
N ASP A 71 19.86 -2.13 18.76
CA ASP A 71 19.93 -0.96 19.62
C ASP A 71 21.29 -0.89 20.33
N GLN A 72 21.98 0.24 20.15
CA GLN A 72 23.28 0.52 20.76
C GLN A 72 23.18 1.47 21.98
N GLY A 73 22.09 1.42 22.75
CA GLY A 73 21.88 2.26 23.94
C GLY A 73 21.56 3.72 23.63
N THR A 74 21.09 4.02 22.42
CA THR A 74 20.69 5.38 22.00
C THR A 74 19.17 5.52 21.94
N ASP A 75 18.64 6.63 21.44
CA ASP A 75 17.21 6.79 21.08
C ASP A 75 16.89 6.27 19.67
N LYS A 76 17.83 5.57 19.02
CA LYS A 76 17.72 5.09 17.64
C LYS A 76 17.75 3.56 17.57
N VAL A 77 17.16 3.05 16.50
CA VAL A 77 17.23 1.65 16.09
C VAL A 77 17.87 1.59 14.71
N PHE A 78 18.83 0.69 14.58
CA PHE A 78 19.59 0.47 13.36
C PHE A 78 19.23 -0.87 12.75
N GLY A 79 19.48 -1.01 11.45
CA GLY A 79 19.29 -2.26 10.73
C GLY A 79 20.58 -2.77 10.10
N VAL A 80 20.71 -4.08 9.94
CA VAL A 80 21.85 -4.69 9.24
C VAL A 80 21.47 -6.04 8.64
N PHE A 81 21.81 -6.24 7.36
CA PHE A 81 21.78 -7.56 6.76
C PHE A 81 23.10 -8.29 7.00
N PHE A 82 23.00 -9.57 7.31
CA PHE A 82 24.12 -10.52 7.31
C PHE A 82 23.90 -11.50 6.18
N ILE A 83 24.71 -11.39 5.13
CA ILE A 83 24.59 -12.21 3.93
C ILE A 83 25.94 -12.87 3.66
N HIS A 84 25.99 -14.19 3.77
CA HIS A 84 27.19 -15.01 3.53
C HIS A 84 28.44 -14.51 4.27
N GLY A 85 28.29 -14.19 5.56
CA GLY A 85 29.38 -13.72 6.42
C GLY A 85 29.79 -12.26 6.17
N LYS A 86 29.03 -11.50 5.39
CA LYS A 86 29.22 -10.05 5.22
C LYS A 86 28.08 -9.27 5.82
N GLU A 87 28.41 -8.12 6.39
CA GLU A 87 27.48 -7.18 6.98
C GLU A 87 27.19 -6.03 6.03
N TYR A 88 25.92 -5.65 5.96
CA TYR A 88 25.41 -4.56 5.14
C TYR A 88 24.49 -3.68 6.00
N PRO A 89 25.03 -2.63 6.64
CA PRO A 89 24.25 -1.75 7.48
C PRO A 89 23.19 -0.98 6.67
N LEU A 90 21.98 -0.93 7.20
CA LEU A 90 20.87 -0.12 6.69
C LEU A 90 20.95 1.33 7.17
N GLY A 91 21.76 1.59 8.19
CA GLY A 91 21.76 2.87 8.91
C GLY A 91 20.62 2.92 9.94
N GLN A 92 20.22 4.14 10.31
CA GLN A 92 19.08 4.35 11.21
C GLN A 92 17.80 3.99 10.46
N VAL A 93 17.04 3.04 10.97
CA VAL A 93 15.75 2.61 10.40
C VAL A 93 14.57 3.07 11.23
N SER A 94 14.79 3.43 12.50
CA SER A 94 13.74 3.93 13.38
C SER A 94 14.30 4.71 14.57
N MET A 95 13.44 5.43 15.27
CA MET A 95 13.62 5.96 16.61
C MET A 95 12.97 5.05 17.64
N LYS A 96 13.46 5.08 18.88
CA LYS A 96 12.81 4.43 20.00
C LYS A 96 11.73 5.33 20.59
N LEU A 97 10.50 5.10 20.17
CA LEU A 97 9.34 5.85 20.67
C LEU A 97 8.42 4.91 21.46
N GLY A 98 8.85 4.51 22.65
CA GLY A 98 8.04 3.75 23.60
C GLY A 98 7.45 2.46 23.01
N HIS A 99 6.12 2.43 22.84
CA HIS A 99 5.34 1.29 22.36
C HIS A 99 5.26 1.17 20.83
N LEU A 100 5.82 2.11 20.07
CA LEU A 100 5.80 2.05 18.61
C LEU A 100 6.74 0.94 18.13
N HIS A 101 6.17 0.00 17.39
CA HIS A 101 6.81 -1.26 17.05
C HIS A 101 7.66 -1.12 15.78
N ASN A 102 8.88 -1.65 15.85
CA ASN A 102 9.73 -1.84 14.69
C ASN A 102 9.66 -3.32 14.31
N ASP A 103 9.41 -3.59 13.05
CA ASP A 103 9.17 -4.96 12.58
C ASP A 103 9.97 -5.26 11.32
N ILE A 104 10.20 -6.55 11.08
CA ILE A 104 10.74 -7.07 9.84
C ILE A 104 9.73 -8.05 9.27
N LYS A 105 9.32 -7.81 8.03
CA LYS A 105 8.46 -8.72 7.28
C LYS A 105 9.20 -9.20 6.04
N HIS A 106 8.89 -10.42 5.63
CA HIS A 106 9.38 -10.98 4.38
C HIS A 106 8.18 -11.20 3.45
N GLU A 107 8.19 -10.49 2.33
CA GLU A 107 7.05 -10.28 1.46
C GLU A 107 7.41 -10.60 0.00
N THR A 108 6.39 -10.87 -0.82
CA THR A 108 6.54 -11.20 -2.25
C THR A 108 6.15 -10.06 -3.19
N LEU A 109 5.85 -8.88 -2.64
CA LEU A 109 5.28 -7.76 -3.38
C LEU A 109 6.19 -7.27 -4.53
N PHE A 110 7.50 -7.25 -4.32
CA PHE A 110 8.50 -6.85 -5.33
C PHE A 110 9.13 -8.06 -6.05
N GLY A 111 8.33 -9.14 -6.17
CA GLY A 111 8.78 -10.48 -6.52
C GLY A 111 9.20 -11.28 -5.29
N ASP A 112 9.55 -12.54 -5.49
CA ASP A 112 9.99 -13.42 -4.41
C ASP A 112 11.22 -12.83 -3.69
N GLY A 113 11.19 -12.83 -2.36
CA GLY A 113 12.37 -12.52 -1.55
C GLY A 113 12.56 -11.05 -1.15
N SER A 114 11.50 -10.23 -1.03
CA SER A 114 11.63 -8.84 -0.58
C SER A 114 11.48 -8.73 0.93
N TYR A 115 12.25 -7.81 1.53
CA TYR A 115 12.23 -7.52 2.95
C TYR A 115 11.59 -6.17 3.19
N ARG A 116 10.65 -6.11 4.11
CA ARG A 116 10.04 -4.88 4.58
C ARG A 116 10.53 -4.60 5.99
N VAL A 117 11.05 -3.40 6.22
CA VAL A 117 11.39 -2.90 7.54
C VAL A 117 10.41 -1.78 7.89
N ASP A 118 9.64 -1.99 8.95
CA ASP A 118 8.73 -0.99 9.53
C ASP A 118 9.46 -0.20 10.62
N GLY A 119 9.55 1.12 10.45
CA GLY A 119 10.17 2.03 11.39
C GLY A 119 9.37 3.30 11.61
N VAL A 120 9.83 4.14 12.54
CA VAL A 120 9.20 5.41 12.91
C VAL A 120 10.27 6.46 13.21
N MET A 121 10.21 7.62 12.54
CA MET A 121 11.20 8.70 12.66
C MET A 121 10.71 9.89 13.49
N GLY A 122 9.59 9.75 14.18
CA GLY A 122 8.95 10.79 14.99
C GLY A 122 7.54 10.42 15.39
N ILE A 123 6.89 11.26 16.20
CA ILE A 123 5.47 11.05 16.53
C ILE A 123 4.66 11.11 15.23
N ASP A 124 3.94 10.02 14.93
CA ASP A 124 3.13 9.87 13.72
C ASP A 124 3.92 10.02 12.41
N TYR A 125 5.23 9.72 12.42
CA TYR A 125 6.08 9.72 11.24
C TYR A 125 6.65 8.33 10.92
N PRO A 126 5.80 7.39 10.47
CA PRO A 126 6.23 6.06 10.07
C PRO A 126 7.04 6.11 8.77
N ILE A 127 8.01 5.22 8.68
CA ILE A 127 8.81 4.98 7.48
C ILE A 127 8.83 3.48 7.22
N ILE A 128 8.63 3.10 5.97
CA ILE A 128 8.63 1.71 5.54
C ILE A 128 9.59 1.59 4.38
N THR A 129 10.61 0.76 4.54
CA THR A 129 11.64 0.56 3.54
C THR A 129 11.66 -0.89 3.08
N TYR A 130 11.61 -1.06 1.77
CA TYR A 130 11.70 -2.35 1.11
C TYR A 130 13.12 -2.58 0.59
N TYR A 131 13.61 -3.77 0.82
CA TYR A 131 14.91 -4.25 0.36
C TYR A 131 14.75 -5.53 -0.43
N LYS A 132 15.73 -5.80 -1.29
CA LYS A 132 15.82 -7.05 -2.03
C LYS A 132 17.24 -7.55 -2.08
N ILE A 133 17.42 -8.85 -1.93
CA ILE A 133 18.72 -9.50 -2.08
C ILE A 133 18.80 -10.11 -3.48
N GLU A 134 19.80 -9.70 -4.25
CA GLU A 134 20.07 -10.26 -5.57
C GLU A 134 21.56 -10.61 -5.66
N ASN A 135 21.88 -11.85 -6.05
CA ASN A 135 23.26 -12.33 -6.12
C ASN A 135 24.08 -12.06 -4.84
N LYS A 136 23.45 -12.27 -3.67
CA LYS A 136 24.05 -12.04 -2.33
C LYS A 136 24.38 -10.57 -2.03
N GLN A 137 23.83 -9.64 -2.79
CA GLN A 137 23.95 -8.20 -2.57
C GLN A 137 22.56 -7.65 -2.20
N PRO A 138 22.40 -7.01 -1.03
CA PRO A 138 21.16 -6.33 -0.69
C PRO A 138 21.08 -4.95 -1.36
N TYR A 139 19.88 -4.60 -1.78
CA TYR A 139 19.52 -3.31 -2.38
C TYR A 139 18.33 -2.75 -1.63
N GLU A 140 18.40 -1.47 -1.28
CA GLU A 140 17.19 -0.68 -1.00
C GLU A 140 16.48 -0.46 -2.34
N ILE A 141 15.17 -0.71 -2.40
CA ILE A 141 14.39 -0.61 -3.65
C ILE A 141 13.24 0.40 -3.59
N LEU A 142 12.71 0.66 -2.39
CA LEU A 142 11.64 1.63 -2.19
C LEU A 142 11.60 2.06 -0.72
N SER A 143 11.49 3.36 -0.46
CA SER A 143 11.24 3.89 0.88
C SER A 143 10.02 4.80 0.85
N ILE A 144 9.10 4.59 1.79
CA ILE A 144 7.84 5.33 1.89
C ILE A 144 7.72 5.92 3.30
N GLU A 145 7.68 7.25 3.38
CA GLU A 145 7.49 8.01 4.62
C GLU A 145 5.99 8.21 4.91
N ALA A 146 5.28 7.11 5.15
CA ALA A 146 3.84 7.08 5.42
C ALA A 146 3.43 5.76 6.08
N LYS A 147 2.21 5.70 6.62
CA LYS A 147 1.59 4.41 6.99
C LYS A 147 1.29 3.66 5.70
N VAL A 148 1.71 2.39 5.59
CA VAL A 148 1.45 1.57 4.41
C VAL A 148 0.68 0.32 4.76
N GLN A 149 -0.42 0.09 4.03
CA GLN A 149 -1.17 -1.15 4.02
C GLN A 149 -0.89 -1.92 2.73
N GLU A 150 -0.78 -3.24 2.82
CA GLU A 150 -0.55 -4.13 1.68
C GLU A 150 -1.77 -5.01 1.46
N LEU A 151 -2.49 -4.79 0.38
CA LEU A 151 -3.73 -5.51 0.09
C LEU A 151 -4.04 -5.48 -1.40
N ASP A 152 -4.65 -6.55 -1.90
CA ASP A 152 -5.24 -6.57 -3.23
C ASP A 152 -6.51 -5.72 -3.21
N VAL A 153 -6.39 -4.46 -3.63
CA VAL A 153 -7.49 -3.48 -3.51
C VAL A 153 -8.40 -3.48 -4.73
N ASN A 154 -7.89 -3.90 -5.89
CA ASN A 154 -8.63 -3.93 -7.15
C ASN A 154 -9.20 -5.32 -7.49
N GLY A 155 -8.83 -6.36 -6.73
CA GLY A 155 -9.30 -7.73 -6.89
C GLY A 155 -8.58 -8.51 -7.99
N ASP A 156 -7.39 -8.07 -8.43
CA ASP A 156 -6.63 -8.71 -9.52
C ASP A 156 -5.71 -9.85 -9.04
N GLY A 157 -5.68 -10.10 -7.73
CA GLY A 157 -4.86 -11.12 -7.08
C GLY A 157 -3.45 -10.65 -6.74
N GLN A 158 -3.05 -9.43 -7.10
CA GLN A 158 -1.79 -8.80 -6.70
C GLN A 158 -2.07 -7.75 -5.64
N LYS A 159 -1.23 -7.69 -4.60
CA LYS A 159 -1.36 -6.64 -3.59
C LYS A 159 -0.87 -5.31 -4.14
N GLU A 160 -1.56 -4.24 -3.80
CA GLU A 160 -1.08 -2.86 -3.88
C GLU A 160 -0.54 -2.38 -2.53
N LEU A 161 0.29 -1.32 -2.57
CA LEU A 161 0.61 -0.51 -1.40
C LEU A 161 -0.33 0.68 -1.32
N ILE A 162 -1.01 0.84 -0.20
CA ILE A 162 -1.80 2.03 0.10
C ILE A 162 -1.06 2.83 1.15
N SER A 163 -0.47 3.96 0.75
CA SER A 163 0.23 4.84 1.68
C SER A 163 -0.66 6.01 2.10
N ALA A 164 -0.72 6.31 3.39
CA ALA A 164 -1.46 7.44 3.94
C ALA A 164 -0.58 8.28 4.87
N ARG A 165 -0.55 9.60 4.65
CA ARG A 165 0.21 10.54 5.50
C ARG A 165 -0.53 11.85 5.74
N GLY A 166 -0.26 12.47 6.88
CA GLY A 166 -0.71 13.82 7.21
C GLY A 166 -2.19 13.96 7.56
N THR A 167 -2.54 15.19 7.96
CA THR A 167 -3.89 15.65 8.26
C THR A 167 -4.03 17.07 7.69
N PRO A 168 -4.79 17.31 6.60
CA PRO A 168 -5.59 16.35 5.83
C PRO A 168 -4.78 15.20 5.23
N THR A 169 -5.42 14.04 5.03
CA THR A 169 -4.72 12.82 4.62
C THR A 169 -4.46 12.79 3.12
N GLU A 170 -3.18 12.64 2.77
CA GLU A 170 -2.71 12.35 1.42
C GLU A 170 -2.59 10.84 1.23
N THR A 171 -3.26 10.30 0.20
CA THR A 171 -3.22 8.87 -0.13
C THR A 171 -2.62 8.61 -1.51
N LYS A 172 -1.65 7.67 -1.54
CA LYS A 172 -1.10 7.09 -2.78
C LYS A 172 -1.39 5.61 -2.85
N ILE A 173 -1.62 5.13 -4.07
CA ILE A 173 -1.61 3.71 -4.40
C ILE A 173 -0.34 3.42 -5.18
N TYR A 174 0.38 2.36 -4.81
CA TYR A 174 1.49 1.83 -5.58
C TYR A 174 1.13 0.44 -6.10
N SER A 175 1.35 0.21 -7.39
CA SER A 175 1.16 -1.08 -8.03
C SER A 175 2.49 -1.54 -8.65
N TYR A 176 2.93 -2.75 -8.30
CA TYR A 176 4.13 -3.36 -8.87
C TYR A 176 3.75 -4.53 -9.78
N LYS A 177 3.71 -4.29 -11.09
CA LYS A 177 3.30 -5.29 -12.09
C LYS A 177 4.28 -5.32 -13.23
N ASN A 178 4.61 -6.52 -13.73
CA ASN A 178 5.56 -6.72 -14.83
C ASN A 178 6.90 -6.00 -14.59
N LYS A 179 7.43 -6.12 -13.36
CA LYS A 179 8.68 -5.49 -12.92
C LYS A 179 8.70 -3.96 -13.00
N THR A 180 7.52 -3.32 -13.07
CA THR A 180 7.37 -1.88 -13.15
C THR A 180 6.57 -1.40 -11.95
N LEU A 181 7.14 -0.47 -11.18
CA LEU A 181 6.40 0.25 -10.14
C LEU A 181 5.64 1.41 -10.79
N LYS A 182 4.37 1.53 -10.43
CA LYS A 182 3.55 2.69 -10.76
C LYS A 182 2.94 3.26 -9.50
N VAL A 183 2.74 4.57 -9.47
CA VAL A 183 2.11 5.29 -8.37
C VAL A 183 0.92 6.11 -8.87
N ALA A 184 -0.11 6.22 -8.06
CA ALA A 184 -1.25 7.10 -8.29
C ALA A 184 -1.48 7.95 -7.04
N GLN A 185 -1.42 9.29 -7.20
CA GLN A 185 -1.78 10.26 -6.16
C GLN A 185 -3.28 10.52 -6.21
N LEU A 186 -4.03 9.97 -5.24
CA LEU A 186 -5.50 9.98 -5.32
C LEU A 186 -6.09 11.37 -5.09
N ASN A 187 -5.54 12.14 -4.15
CA ASN A 187 -6.00 13.49 -3.84
C ASN A 187 -6.01 14.39 -5.09
N GLU A 188 -4.90 14.42 -5.84
CA GLU A 188 -4.80 15.21 -7.07
C GLU A 188 -5.72 14.71 -8.18
N GLN A 189 -5.91 13.39 -8.28
CA GLN A 189 -6.76 12.81 -9.33
C GLN A 189 -8.24 13.09 -9.11
N LEU A 190 -8.67 13.10 -7.85
CA LEU A 190 -10.07 13.30 -7.46
C LEU A 190 -10.38 14.75 -7.11
N ASP A 191 -9.40 15.66 -7.22
CA ASP A 191 -9.51 17.05 -6.78
C ASP A 191 -10.05 17.14 -5.34
N ALA A 192 -9.38 16.40 -4.46
CA ALA A 192 -9.80 16.15 -3.08
C ALA A 192 -8.77 16.67 -2.07
N ILE A 193 -9.28 17.29 -1.02
CA ILE A 193 -8.48 17.79 0.11
C ILE A 193 -7.95 16.62 0.93
N SER A 194 -8.79 15.62 1.18
CA SER A 194 -8.42 14.44 1.94
C SER A 194 -8.92 13.19 1.25
N VAL A 195 -8.08 12.18 1.19
CA VAL A 195 -8.46 10.82 0.79
C VAL A 195 -7.97 9.89 1.88
N THR A 196 -8.89 9.17 2.51
CA THR A 196 -8.60 8.22 3.59
C THR A 196 -8.98 6.82 3.14
N PHE A 197 -8.07 5.87 3.26
CA PHE A 197 -8.36 4.47 2.99
C PHE A 197 -9.00 3.81 4.21
N GLU A 198 -10.23 3.32 4.05
CA GLU A 198 -10.97 2.54 5.05
C GLU A 198 -11.04 1.07 4.63
N ASN A 199 -10.65 0.20 5.56
CA ASN A 199 -10.71 -1.24 5.36
C ASN A 199 -12.15 -1.74 5.59
N PRO A 200 -12.72 -2.60 4.71
CA PRO A 200 -12.08 -3.21 3.54
C PRO A 200 -12.38 -2.44 2.24
N TYR A 201 -11.31 -1.99 1.57
CA TYR A 201 -11.28 -1.58 0.15
C TYR A 201 -11.99 -0.28 -0.26
N ARG A 202 -12.14 0.69 0.66
CA ARG A 202 -12.83 1.96 0.37
C ARG A 202 -11.95 3.17 0.54
N PHE A 203 -12.19 4.18 -0.27
CA PHE A 203 -11.57 5.49 -0.16
C PHE A 203 -12.66 6.50 0.22
N LEU A 204 -12.58 7.04 1.43
CA LEU A 204 -13.38 8.19 1.84
C LEU A 204 -12.71 9.45 1.31
N VAL A 205 -13.42 10.20 0.50
CA VAL A 205 -12.92 11.34 -0.25
C VAL A 205 -13.67 12.57 0.21
N TYR A 206 -12.93 13.59 0.64
CA TYR A 206 -13.47 14.89 1.00
C TYR A 206 -12.93 15.96 0.06
N SER A 207 -13.86 16.67 -0.58
CA SER A 207 -13.59 17.81 -1.45
C SER A 207 -14.38 19.01 -0.96
N GLU A 208 -13.82 20.22 -1.07
CA GLU A 208 -14.47 21.47 -0.65
C GLU A 208 -15.80 21.71 -1.38
N GLU A 209 -15.85 21.43 -2.69
CA GLU A 209 -17.03 21.71 -3.52
C GLU A 209 -18.09 20.60 -3.48
N GLN A 210 -17.67 19.34 -3.31
CA GLN A 210 -18.52 18.16 -3.48
C GLN A 210 -18.89 17.47 -2.16
N GLY A 211 -18.34 17.92 -1.02
CA GLY A 211 -18.54 17.28 0.27
C GLY A 211 -17.84 15.92 0.34
N GLN A 212 -18.50 14.93 0.95
CA GLN A 212 -17.95 13.60 1.16
C GLN A 212 -18.49 12.58 0.15
N ALA A 213 -17.60 11.75 -0.37
CA ALA A 213 -17.94 10.65 -1.26
C ALA A 213 -17.10 9.42 -0.96
N ILE A 214 -17.64 8.24 -1.27
CA ILE A 214 -16.93 6.96 -1.13
C ILE A 214 -16.61 6.43 -2.51
N TYR A 215 -15.35 6.04 -2.70
CA TYR A 215 -14.85 5.40 -3.91
C TYR A 215 -14.32 4.00 -3.62
N GLU A 216 -14.44 3.13 -4.60
CA GLU A 216 -13.78 1.82 -4.64
C GLU A 216 -12.89 1.76 -5.87
N LEU A 217 -11.71 1.12 -5.74
CA LEU A 217 -10.87 0.82 -6.89
C LEU A 217 -11.32 -0.53 -7.47
N ARG A 218 -11.72 -0.54 -8.74
CA ARG A 218 -12.10 -1.74 -9.48
C ARG A 218 -11.30 -1.79 -10.77
N ASP A 219 -10.49 -2.84 -10.92
CA ASP A 219 -9.44 -2.88 -11.93
C ASP A 219 -8.55 -1.62 -11.86
N ASP A 220 -8.61 -0.76 -12.88
CA ASP A 220 -7.90 0.51 -12.99
C ASP A 220 -8.82 1.74 -12.90
N HIS A 221 -10.01 1.60 -12.30
CA HIS A 221 -11.00 2.69 -12.21
C HIS A 221 -11.44 2.96 -10.78
N LEU A 222 -11.47 4.23 -10.40
CA LEU A 222 -12.09 4.73 -9.18
C LEU A 222 -13.58 4.91 -9.44
N VAL A 223 -14.39 4.05 -8.83
CA VAL A 223 -15.85 4.06 -8.97
C VAL A 223 -16.44 4.72 -7.74
N LYS A 224 -17.15 5.85 -7.92
CA LYS A 224 -17.93 6.46 -6.84
C LYS A 224 -19.12 5.55 -6.50
N VAL A 225 -19.17 5.04 -5.27
CA VAL A 225 -20.21 4.10 -4.81
C VAL A 225 -21.25 4.74 -3.89
N LYS A 226 -20.94 5.90 -3.29
CA LYS A 226 -21.86 6.66 -2.44
C LYS A 226 -21.48 8.14 -2.42
N GLU A 227 -22.48 9.00 -2.43
CA GLU A 227 -22.36 10.41 -2.01
C GLU A 227 -22.95 10.55 -0.61
N GLU A 228 -22.22 11.21 0.29
CA GLU A 228 -22.74 11.61 1.58
C GLU A 228 -23.06 13.11 1.50
N THR A 229 -24.33 13.41 1.22
CA THR A 229 -24.85 14.76 1.41
C THR A 229 -25.11 14.97 2.90
N GLU A 230 -24.50 16.03 3.45
CA GLU A 230 -24.86 16.57 4.77
C GLU A 230 -26.33 16.98 4.85
#